data_AF-A0ABD5AZ75-F1
#
_entry.id   AF-A0ABD5AZ75-F1
#
_cell.length_a   1.000
_cell.length_b   1.000
_cell.length_c   1.000
_cell.angle_alpha   90.00
_cell.angle_beta   90.00
_cell.angle_gamma   90.00
#
_symmetry.space_group_name_H-M   'P 1'
#
loop_
_entity.id
_entity.type
_entity.pdbx_description
1 polymer ?
#
loop_
_entity_poly.entity_id
_entity_poly.type
_entity_poly.pdbx_seq_one_letter_code
_entity_poly.pdbx_strand_id
1 'polypeptide(L)' 'RLFNGLKNEGAILMPKTEMPPFREFAWVQDKFGVSFQLALPENK' A
#
# COMPACT_ATOMS: atom_id res chain seq x y z
N ARG A 1 4.62 7.71 -4.23
CA ARG A 1 6.05 7.34 -4.42
C ARG A 1 6.39 6.04 -3.69
N LEU A 2 6.09 5.91 -2.39
CA LEU A 2 6.41 4.71 -1.59
C LEU A 2 5.84 3.38 -2.15
N PHE A 3 4.55 3.37 -2.52
CA PHE A 3 3.90 2.20 -3.14
C PHE A 3 4.62 1.69 -4.40
N ASN A 4 5.12 2.60 -5.26
CA ASN A 4 5.81 2.21 -6.49
C ASN A 4 7.20 1.62 -6.22
N GLY A 5 7.85 2.01 -5.13
CA GLY A 5 9.13 1.42 -4.71
C GLY A 5 8.94 0.04 -4.10
N LEU A 6 7.96 -0.10 -3.21
CA LEU A 6 7.71 -1.36 -2.49
C LEU A 6 7.15 -2.47 -3.40
N LYS A 7 6.39 -2.13 -4.44
CA LYS A 7 5.94 -3.13 -5.43
C LYS A 7 7.05 -3.59 -6.37
N ASN A 8 8.19 -2.89 -6.44
CA ASN A 8 9.25 -3.24 -7.38
C ASN A 8 9.92 -4.54 -6.93
N GLU A 9 9.89 -5.57 -7.78
CA GLU A 9 10.30 -6.94 -7.44
C GLU A 9 9.50 -7.57 -6.28
N GLY A 10 8.38 -6.94 -5.88
CA GLY A 10 7.49 -7.39 -4.81
C GLY A 10 6.15 -7.87 -5.33
N ALA A 11 5.21 -8.13 -4.42
CA ALA A 11 3.83 -8.54 -4.73
C ALA A 11 2.83 -7.49 -4.27
N ILE A 12 1.79 -7.26 -5.08
CA ILE A 12 0.63 -6.45 -4.67
C ILE A 12 -0.39 -7.41 -4.06
N LEU A 13 -0.55 -7.34 -2.73
CA LEU A 13 -1.55 -8.15 -2.00
C LEU A 13 -2.93 -7.51 -2.10
N MET A 14 -2.97 -6.18 -2.00
CA MET A 14 -4.16 -5.38 -2.21
C MET A 14 -3.78 -4.13 -3.00
N PRO A 15 -4.36 -3.92 -4.21
CA PRO A 15 -4.12 -2.69 -4.94
C PRO A 15 -4.67 -1.50 -4.15
N LYS A 16 -4.29 -0.29 -4.57
CA LYS A 16 -4.85 0.94 -3.99
C LYS A 16 -6.37 0.90 -4.08
N THR A 17 -7.02 0.91 -2.92
CA THR A 17 -8.46 0.91 -2.77
C THR A 17 -8.88 2.02 -1.83
N GLU A 18 -10.08 2.56 -2.00
CA GLU A 18 -10.64 3.53 -1.07
C GLU A 18 -11.36 2.75 0.04
N MET A 19 -10.97 2.97 1.29
CA MET A 19 -11.54 2.23 2.44
C MET A 19 -11.74 3.19 3.62
N PRO A 20 -12.94 3.77 3.79
CA PRO A 20 -13.22 4.68 4.90
C PRO A 20 -12.85 4.03 6.24
N PRO A 21 -12.09 4.72 7.13
CA PRO A 21 -11.79 6.17 7.18
C PRO A 21 -10.53 6.61 6.39
N PHE A 22 -9.92 5.73 5.61
CA PHE A 22 -8.74 6.02 4.79
C PHE A 22 -9.15 6.37 3.36
N ARG A 23 -8.60 7.47 2.84
CA ARG A 23 -8.81 7.88 1.44
C ARG A 23 -8.19 6.87 0.48
N GLU A 24 -6.97 6.42 0.78
CA GLU A 24 -6.33 5.35 0.01
C GLU A 24 -5.75 4.33 0.97
N PHE A 25 -6.02 3.06 0.74
CA PHE A 25 -5.38 1.94 1.40
C PHE A 25 -4.74 1.03 0.35
N ALA A 26 -3.50 0.61 0.60
CA ALA A 26 -2.83 -0.36 -0.26
C ALA A 26 -2.01 -1.34 0.57
N TRP A 27 -1.87 -2.55 0.08
CA TRP A 27 -1.08 -3.58 0.73
C TRP A 27 -0.12 -4.21 -0.27
N VAL A 28 1.17 -4.08 0.02
CA VAL A 28 2.25 -4.58 -0.82
C VAL A 28 3.23 -5.39 0.01
N GLN A 29 3.81 -6.41 -0.59
CA GLN A 29 4.94 -7.14 -0.06
C GLN A 29 6.17 -6.75 -0.89
N ASP A 30 7.26 -6.40 -0.22
CA ASP A 30 8.51 -6.11 -0.91
C ASP A 30 9.22 -7.40 -1.36
N LYS A 31 10.35 -7.23 -2.07
CA LYS A 31 11.17 -8.35 -2.54
C LYS A 31 11.84 -9.18 -1.45
N PHE A 32 11.86 -8.69 -0.21
CA PHE A 32 12.41 -9.39 0.94
C PHE A 32 11.32 -10.19 1.69
N GLY A 33 10.08 -10.15 1.21
CA GLY A 33 8.94 -10.81 1.83
C GLY A 33 8.28 -9.98 2.95
N VAL A 34 8.71 -8.73 3.17
CA VAL A 34 8.14 -7.86 4.20
C VAL A 34 6.84 -7.23 3.70
N SER A 35 5.80 -7.34 4.52
CA SER A 35 4.48 -6.80 4.21
C SER A 35 4.30 -5.37 4.72
N PHE A 36 3.87 -4.46 3.85
CA PHE A 36 3.60 -3.06 4.14
C PHE A 36 2.14 -2.71 3.85
N GLN A 37 1.47 -2.20 4.87
CA GLN A 37 0.15 -1.59 4.75
C GLN A 37 0.33 -0.07 4.66
N LEU A 38 -0.10 0.50 3.54
CA LEU A 38 -0.04 1.92 3.25
C LEU A 38 -1.45 2.49 3.41
N ALA A 39 -1.68 3.14 4.55
CA ALA A 39 -2.94 3.82 4.84
C ALA A 39 -2.75 5.34 4.71
N LEU A 40 -3.42 5.94 3.73
CA LEU A 40 -3.52 7.37 3.57
C LEU A 40 -4.80 7.83 4.29
N PRO A 41 -4.70 8.47 5.47
CA PRO A 41 -5.87 9.03 6.13
C PRO A 41 -6.49 10.12 5.26
N GLU A 42 -7.80 10.27 5.37
CA GLU A 42 -8.48 11.43 4.82
C GLU A 42 -8.05 12.67 5.64
N ASN A 43 -7.35 13.63 5.00
CA ASN A 43 -7.06 14.90 5.65
C ASN A 43 -8.40 15.58 5.97
N LYS A 44 -8.60 15.95 7.25
CA LYS A 44 -9.64 16.89 7.67
C LYS A 44 -9.41 18.26 7.05
#